data_AF-A0A2U3LY01-F1
#
_entry.id   AF-A0A2U3LY01-F1
#
_cell.length_a   1.000
_cell.length_b   1.000
_cell.length_c   1.000
_cell.angle_alpha   90.00
_cell.angle_beta   90.00
_cell.angle_gamma   90.00
#
_symmetry.space_group_name_H-M   'P 1'
#
loop_
_entity.id
_entity.type
_entity.pdbx_description
1 polymer ?
#
loop_
_entity_poly.entity_id
_entity_poly.type
_entity_poly.pdbx_seq_one_letter_code
_entity_poly.pdbx_strand_id
1 'polypeptide(L)'
;MQKTGLLMTALLLQFFVTLGLGSVVAYYNTYDRAPSGLIVWGQDFSGLNRIQVFSQLKKKLPNDVSFKEQVYPLKLNRSYADIEKWLDQLFPVTKDFRFSDLLTDIKRPFIIISPSTLEVNKEEVIAQLQLLSRQINKPMRSATMVYSDGSLETTAGEAGQELDIEGTWLKIAHEHEQKQIALVVNSIPPQPNAADMSKIRDILGDYTTYFNSQDLPRTKNLRLAAIALDNRLIPPDQVFSFNDVVGERTEAAGYLPAFYQGGWGGDMSRFQYTFTSCPPS
;
A
#
# COMPACT_ATOMS: atom_id res chain seq x y z
N MET A 1 -76.28 28.99 30.86
CA MET A 1 -75.02 29.65 30.42
C MET A 1 -73.74 29.04 31.01
N GLN A 2 -73.76 28.35 32.16
CA GLN A 2 -72.54 27.74 32.73
C GLN A 2 -72.02 26.50 31.95
N LYS A 3 -72.93 25.64 31.43
CA LYS A 3 -72.54 24.40 30.73
C LYS A 3 -71.79 24.65 29.41
N THR A 4 -72.13 25.73 28.70
CA THR A 4 -71.48 26.13 27.44
C THR A 4 -70.08 26.70 27.67
N GLY A 5 -69.86 27.40 28.79
CA GLY A 5 -68.53 27.90 29.16
C GLY A 5 -67.55 26.78 29.49
N LEU A 6 -67.99 25.77 30.26
CA LEU A 6 -67.17 24.61 30.63
C LEU A 6 -66.76 23.78 29.41
N LEU A 7 -67.67 23.65 28.42
CA LEU A 7 -67.43 22.92 27.18
C LEU A 7 -66.42 23.65 26.28
N MET A 8 -66.52 24.98 26.20
CA MET A 8 -65.53 25.81 25.48
C MET A 8 -64.14 25.73 26.12
N THR A 9 -64.04 25.77 27.46
CA THR A 9 -62.76 25.63 28.14
C THR A 9 -62.12 24.25 27.94
N ALA A 10 -62.93 23.19 27.92
CA ALA A 10 -62.43 21.84 27.67
C ALA A 10 -61.90 21.67 26.23
N LEU A 11 -62.60 22.24 25.24
CA LEU A 11 -62.16 22.24 23.84
C LEU A 11 -60.88 23.04 23.64
N LEU A 12 -60.73 24.18 24.32
CA LEU A 12 -59.52 25.00 24.29
C LEU A 12 -58.32 24.25 24.89
N LEU A 13 -58.52 23.56 26.01
CA LEU A 13 -57.49 22.71 26.62
C LEU A 13 -57.08 21.57 25.69
N GLN A 14 -58.04 20.90 25.06
CA GLN A 14 -57.78 19.82 24.09
C GLN A 14 -57.02 20.34 22.85
N PHE A 15 -57.33 21.54 22.37
CA PHE A 15 -56.60 22.18 21.27
C PHE A 15 -55.13 22.42 21.65
N PHE A 16 -54.83 22.93 22.85
CA PHE A 16 -53.44 23.11 23.29
C PHE A 16 -52.69 21.79 23.48
N VAL A 17 -53.35 20.75 23.99
CA VAL A 17 -52.75 19.41 24.14
C VAL A 17 -52.40 18.80 22.78
N THR A 18 -53.32 18.90 21.81
CA THR A 18 -53.10 18.39 20.45
C THR A 18 -52.06 19.21 19.68
N LEU A 19 -52.04 20.53 19.84
CA LEU A 19 -51.01 21.40 19.28
C LEU A 19 -49.63 21.10 19.88
N GLY A 20 -49.57 20.87 21.20
CA GLY A 20 -48.34 20.49 21.91
C GLY A 20 -47.81 19.13 21.45
N LEU A 21 -48.66 18.10 21.39
CA LEU A 21 -48.30 16.78 20.87
C LEU A 21 -47.87 16.85 19.40
N GLY A 22 -48.60 17.59 18.56
CA GLY A 22 -48.27 17.81 17.16
C GLY A 22 -46.92 18.51 16.99
N SER A 23 -46.62 19.49 17.85
CA SER A 23 -45.35 20.20 17.85
C SER A 23 -44.19 19.33 18.29
N VAL A 24 -44.39 18.48 19.31
CA VAL A 24 -43.38 17.51 19.78
C VAL A 24 -43.11 16.45 18.72
N VAL A 25 -44.15 15.89 18.10
CA VAL A 25 -43.99 14.93 17.00
C VAL A 25 -43.32 15.58 15.80
N ALA A 26 -43.72 16.80 15.42
CA ALA A 26 -43.07 17.55 14.35
C ALA A 26 -41.59 17.83 14.69
N TYR A 27 -41.29 18.24 15.92
CA TYR A 27 -39.94 18.46 16.42
C TYR A 27 -39.06 17.21 16.28
N TYR A 28 -39.50 16.06 16.80
CA TYR A 28 -38.76 14.81 16.63
C TYR A 28 -38.60 14.42 15.16
N ASN A 29 -39.55 14.80 14.31
CA ASN A 29 -39.51 14.45 12.90
C ASN A 29 -38.64 15.41 12.07
N THR A 30 -38.43 16.68 12.46
CA THR A 30 -37.68 17.66 11.64
C THR A 30 -36.27 17.96 12.15
N TYR A 31 -35.97 17.76 13.44
CA TYR A 31 -34.73 18.25 14.04
C TYR A 31 -33.49 17.40 13.75
N ASP A 32 -33.66 16.09 13.55
CA ASP A 32 -32.59 15.15 13.20
C ASP A 32 -32.68 14.77 11.72
N ARG A 33 -32.85 15.75 10.84
CA ARG A 33 -32.91 15.53 9.40
C ARG A 33 -31.92 16.41 8.66
N ALA A 34 -31.25 15.81 7.68
CA ALA A 34 -30.34 16.49 6.78
C ALA A 34 -31.06 17.64 6.07
N PRO A 35 -30.38 18.79 5.86
CA PRO A 35 -30.95 19.91 5.14
C PRO A 35 -31.37 19.47 3.73
N SER A 36 -32.45 20.07 3.23
CA SER A 36 -32.86 19.85 1.84
C SER A 36 -31.74 20.30 0.90
N GLY A 37 -31.37 19.43 -0.03
CA GLY A 37 -30.26 19.64 -0.96
C GLY A 37 -28.92 19.07 -0.54
N LEU A 38 -28.86 18.27 0.52
CA LEU A 38 -27.62 17.61 0.93
C LEU A 38 -27.22 16.55 -0.10
N ILE A 39 -26.32 16.91 -1.00
CA ILE A 39 -25.76 16.00 -2.01
C ILE A 39 -24.30 15.71 -1.66
N VAL A 40 -23.96 14.43 -1.52
CA VAL A 40 -22.58 13.97 -1.30
C VAL A 40 -22.27 12.88 -2.33
N TRP A 41 -21.13 12.99 -3.03
CA TRP A 41 -20.74 12.06 -4.10
C TRP A 41 -21.86 11.79 -5.13
N GLY A 42 -22.62 12.83 -5.47
CA GLY A 42 -23.74 12.73 -6.43
C GLY A 42 -25.01 12.05 -5.91
N GLN A 43 -25.04 11.62 -4.65
CA GLN A 43 -26.22 11.02 -4.01
C GLN A 43 -26.94 12.04 -3.10
N ASP A 44 -28.26 12.08 -3.18
CA ASP A 44 -29.11 12.92 -2.33
C ASP A 44 -29.36 12.26 -0.97
N PHE A 45 -29.04 12.99 0.10
CA PHE A 45 -29.22 12.61 1.49
C PHE A 45 -30.25 13.49 2.21
N SER A 46 -30.96 14.35 1.48
CA SER A 46 -31.96 15.28 2.03
C SER A 46 -33.00 14.56 2.89
N GLY A 47 -33.29 15.12 4.07
CA GLY A 47 -34.33 14.59 4.95
C GLY A 47 -34.00 13.27 5.66
N LEU A 48 -32.82 12.68 5.43
CA LEU A 48 -32.34 11.51 6.17
C LEU A 48 -31.80 11.93 7.54
N ASN A 49 -31.88 11.03 8.51
CA ASN A 49 -31.32 11.30 9.84
C ASN A 49 -29.80 11.14 9.88
N ARG A 50 -29.13 11.73 10.88
CA ARG A 50 -27.66 11.71 10.99
C ARG A 50 -27.10 10.28 10.90
N ILE A 51 -27.77 9.32 11.55
CA ILE A 51 -27.36 7.90 11.59
C ILE A 51 -27.47 7.25 10.21
N GLN A 52 -28.53 7.56 9.46
CA GLN A 52 -28.79 7.06 8.11
C GLN A 52 -27.78 7.63 7.13
N VAL A 53 -27.51 8.94 7.19
CA VAL A 53 -26.50 9.58 6.36
C VAL A 53 -25.14 8.95 6.64
N PHE A 54 -24.72 8.85 7.90
CA PHE A 54 -23.45 8.21 8.27
C PHE A 54 -23.35 6.76 7.79
N SER A 55 -24.39 5.96 8.01
CA SER A 55 -24.43 4.55 7.60
C SER A 55 -24.33 4.38 6.08
N GLN A 56 -24.97 5.25 5.32
CA GLN A 56 -24.91 5.20 3.85
C GLN A 56 -23.55 5.68 3.32
N LEU A 57 -22.98 6.76 3.87
CA LEU A 57 -21.63 7.21 3.52
C LEU A 57 -20.59 6.14 3.83
N LYS A 58 -20.68 5.51 5.01
CA LYS A 58 -19.81 4.41 5.41
C LYS A 58 -19.88 3.21 4.45
N LYS A 59 -21.06 2.93 3.87
CA LYS A 59 -21.24 1.82 2.90
C LYS A 59 -20.62 2.09 1.53
N LYS A 60 -20.41 3.37 1.17
CA LYS A 60 -19.80 3.78 -0.10
C LYS A 60 -18.28 3.72 -0.04
N LEU A 61 -17.70 3.99 1.12
CA LEU A 61 -16.26 3.92 1.28
C LEU A 61 -15.72 2.50 1.02
N PRO A 62 -14.61 2.37 0.26
CA PRO A 62 -13.96 1.09 0.04
C PRO A 62 -13.45 0.56 1.39
N ASN A 63 -13.97 -0.58 1.82
CA ASN A 63 -13.66 -1.15 3.12
C ASN A 63 -12.64 -2.27 3.03
N ASP A 64 -12.40 -2.84 1.86
CA ASP A 64 -11.51 -3.99 1.67
C ASP A 64 -10.57 -3.78 0.47
N VAL A 65 -9.35 -4.29 0.58
CA VAL A 65 -8.42 -4.45 -0.55
C VAL A 65 -8.11 -5.92 -0.77
N SER A 66 -7.92 -6.33 -2.02
CA SER A 66 -7.67 -7.73 -2.33
C SER A 66 -6.43 -7.96 -3.17
N PHE A 67 -5.75 -9.07 -2.89
CA PHE A 67 -4.65 -9.57 -3.69
C PHE A 67 -4.76 -11.09 -3.83
N LYS A 68 -4.82 -11.56 -5.08
CA LYS A 68 -5.12 -12.97 -5.41
C LYS A 68 -6.46 -13.39 -4.76
N GLU A 69 -6.45 -14.45 -3.95
CA GLU A 69 -7.63 -14.97 -3.24
C GLU A 69 -7.75 -14.38 -1.81
N GLN A 70 -6.85 -13.49 -1.41
CA GLN A 70 -6.84 -12.90 -0.07
C GLN A 70 -7.48 -11.51 -0.07
N VAL A 71 -8.32 -11.28 0.95
CA VAL A 71 -9.00 -10.01 1.19
C VAL A 71 -8.50 -9.44 2.51
N TYR A 72 -8.09 -8.18 2.49
CA TYR A 72 -7.57 -7.45 3.64
C TYR A 72 -8.50 -6.28 3.96
N PRO A 73 -9.13 -6.27 5.15
CA PRO A 73 -10.00 -5.17 5.56
C PRO A 73 -9.19 -3.92 5.88
N LEU A 74 -9.63 -2.78 5.34
CA LEU A 74 -9.10 -1.45 5.65
C LEU A 74 -9.74 -0.91 6.92
N LYS A 75 -8.90 -0.45 7.84
CA LYS A 75 -9.32 0.34 9.00
C LYS A 75 -9.36 1.80 8.58
N LEU A 76 -10.55 2.39 8.55
CA LEU A 76 -10.78 3.77 8.14
C LEU A 76 -11.23 4.64 9.32
N ASN A 77 -10.63 4.44 10.49
CA ASN A 77 -11.10 5.07 11.73
C ASN A 77 -11.00 6.59 11.67
N ARG A 78 -9.92 7.12 11.08
CA ARG A 78 -9.74 8.57 10.92
C ARG A 78 -10.73 9.13 9.91
N SER A 79 -10.89 8.44 8.78
CA SER A 79 -11.87 8.82 7.76
C SER A 79 -13.29 8.86 8.34
N TYR A 80 -13.67 7.86 9.15
CA TYR A 80 -14.97 7.86 9.83
C TYR A 80 -15.11 8.99 10.85
N ALA A 81 -14.06 9.30 11.61
CA ALA A 81 -14.06 10.43 12.54
C ALA A 81 -14.20 11.79 11.84
N ASP A 82 -13.58 11.95 10.66
CA ASP A 82 -13.70 13.16 9.84
C ASP A 82 -15.14 13.33 9.31
N ILE A 83 -15.79 12.23 8.90
CA ILE A 83 -17.21 12.22 8.53
C ILE A 83 -18.08 12.62 9.72
N GLU A 84 -17.85 12.04 10.90
CA GLU A 84 -18.61 12.38 12.11
C GLU A 84 -18.46 13.85 12.48
N LYS A 85 -17.24 14.39 12.44
CA LYS A 85 -16.96 15.79 12.71
C LYS A 85 -17.65 16.72 11.71
N TRP A 86 -17.70 16.34 10.44
CA TRP A 86 -18.44 17.07 9.42
C TRP A 86 -19.96 16.99 9.65
N LEU A 87 -20.48 15.82 10.00
CA LEU A 87 -21.90 15.66 10.36
C LEU A 87 -22.28 16.50 11.58
N ASP A 88 -21.40 16.65 12.56
CA ASP A 88 -21.67 17.49 13.74
C ASP A 88 -21.81 18.98 13.37
N GLN A 89 -21.17 19.45 12.30
CA GLN A 89 -21.36 20.80 11.77
C GLN A 89 -22.72 20.96 11.08
N LEU A 90 -23.21 19.89 10.44
CA LEU A 90 -24.50 19.88 9.74
C LEU A 90 -25.70 19.69 10.68
N PHE A 91 -25.51 18.91 11.74
CA PHE A 91 -26.53 18.54 12.73
C PHE A 91 -26.16 19.11 14.11
N PRO A 92 -26.24 20.44 14.34
CA PRO A 92 -25.87 21.02 15.62
C PRO A 92 -26.81 20.55 16.74
N VAL A 93 -26.22 20.09 17.85
CA VAL A 93 -26.95 19.71 19.06
C VAL A 93 -27.42 20.99 19.77
N THR A 94 -28.63 21.45 19.51
CA THR A 94 -29.18 22.61 20.24
C THR A 94 -29.72 22.16 21.59
N LYS A 95 -29.22 22.75 22.68
CA LYS A 95 -29.69 22.46 24.04
C LYS A 95 -30.92 23.28 24.47
N ASP A 96 -31.22 24.40 23.80
CA ASP A 96 -32.30 25.32 24.17
C ASP A 96 -33.25 25.54 22.99
N PHE A 97 -34.44 24.94 23.03
CA PHE A 97 -35.44 25.02 21.97
C PHE A 97 -36.32 26.28 22.10
N ARG A 98 -36.42 27.08 21.03
CA ARG A 98 -37.42 28.14 20.89
C ARG A 98 -38.30 27.89 19.67
N PHE A 99 -39.62 28.06 19.80
CA PHE A 99 -40.58 27.82 18.71
C PHE A 99 -40.35 28.69 17.45
N SER A 100 -39.61 29.80 17.56
CA SER A 100 -39.16 30.60 16.42
C SER A 100 -38.23 29.84 15.46
N ASP A 101 -37.54 28.82 15.96
CA ASP A 101 -36.51 28.08 15.22
C ASP A 101 -37.12 27.09 14.22
N LEU A 102 -38.40 26.74 14.38
CA LEU A 102 -39.15 25.92 13.42
C LEU A 102 -39.42 26.65 12.08
N LEU A 103 -39.49 27.99 12.10
CA LEU A 103 -39.75 28.81 10.90
C LEU A 103 -38.46 29.24 10.19
N THR A 104 -37.33 29.24 10.90
CA THR A 104 -36.02 29.58 10.34
C THR A 104 -35.46 28.45 9.48
N ASP A 105 -35.81 27.19 9.78
CA ASP A 105 -35.43 26.02 8.98
C ASP A 105 -36.03 26.01 7.58
N ILE A 106 -37.25 26.55 7.41
CA ILE A 106 -37.90 26.72 6.10
C ILE A 106 -37.16 27.75 5.23
N LYS A 107 -36.38 28.65 5.85
CA LYS A 107 -35.63 29.71 5.17
C LYS A 107 -34.13 29.42 5.04
N ARG A 108 -33.64 28.26 5.51
CA ARG A 108 -32.22 27.91 5.33
C ARG A 108 -31.94 27.78 3.83
N PRO A 109 -30.90 28.46 3.30
CA PRO A 109 -30.53 28.30 1.91
C PRO A 109 -30.14 26.84 1.65
N PHE A 110 -30.46 26.35 0.45
CA PHE A 110 -30.03 25.05 -0.06
C PHE A 110 -28.49 25.02 -0.05
N ILE A 111 -27.87 24.24 0.83
CA ILE A 111 -26.40 24.18 0.90
C ILE A 111 -25.91 22.88 0.27
N ILE A 112 -25.25 23.01 -0.89
CA ILE A 112 -24.45 21.94 -1.47
C ILE A 112 -23.09 21.96 -0.75
N ILE A 113 -22.96 21.22 0.35
CA ILE A 113 -21.64 20.99 0.97
C ILE A 113 -21.15 19.63 0.50
N SER A 114 -20.35 19.61 -0.56
CA SER A 114 -19.44 18.49 -0.80
C SER A 114 -18.10 18.92 -0.21
N PRO A 115 -17.82 18.65 1.08
CA PRO A 115 -16.55 19.07 1.64
C PRO A 115 -15.44 18.27 0.94
N SER A 116 -14.33 18.95 0.64
CA SER A 116 -13.08 18.29 0.22
C SER A 116 -12.50 17.37 1.31
N THR A 117 -13.08 17.38 2.52
CA THR A 117 -12.67 16.58 3.68
C THR A 117 -13.39 15.23 3.77
N LEU A 118 -14.33 14.94 2.88
CA LEU A 118 -15.01 13.63 2.85
C LEU A 118 -14.17 12.54 2.16
N GLU A 119 -12.96 12.88 1.70
CA GLU A 119 -12.04 11.92 1.11
C GLU A 119 -11.49 10.93 2.16
N VAL A 120 -11.11 9.75 1.69
CA VAL A 120 -10.44 8.76 2.53
C VAL A 120 -9.12 9.35 3.05
N ASN A 121 -8.79 9.13 4.32
CA ASN A 121 -7.52 9.62 4.87
C ASN A 121 -6.32 8.90 4.25
N LYS A 122 -5.48 9.64 3.50
CA LYS A 122 -4.32 9.10 2.78
C LYS A 122 -3.33 8.42 3.72
N GLU A 123 -3.02 9.05 4.85
CA GLU A 123 -1.99 8.57 5.77
C GLU A 123 -2.35 7.22 6.41
N GLU A 124 -3.62 7.06 6.81
CA GLU A 124 -4.14 5.82 7.40
C GLU A 124 -4.13 4.65 6.39
N VAL A 125 -4.48 4.92 5.13
CA VAL A 125 -4.44 3.91 4.07
C VAL A 125 -3.00 3.54 3.72
N ILE A 126 -2.11 4.53 3.53
CA ILE A 126 -0.71 4.27 3.22
C ILE A 126 -0.03 3.45 4.31
N ALA A 127 -0.28 3.77 5.58
CA ALA A 127 0.29 2.99 6.69
C ALA A 127 -0.11 1.52 6.64
N GLN A 128 -1.34 1.21 6.22
CA GLN A 128 -1.81 -0.16 6.05
C GLN A 128 -1.21 -0.83 4.81
N LEU A 129 -1.13 -0.11 3.68
CA LEU A 129 -0.47 -0.61 2.48
C LEU A 129 1.01 -0.92 2.72
N GLN A 130 1.70 -0.12 3.54
CA GLN A 130 3.09 -0.38 3.96
C GLN A 130 3.23 -1.65 4.81
N LEU A 131 2.21 -2.00 5.60
CA LEU A 131 2.21 -3.27 6.35
C LEU A 131 1.94 -4.45 5.41
N LEU A 132 1.04 -4.29 4.45
CA LEU A 132 0.74 -5.28 3.42
C LEU A 132 1.93 -5.50 2.48
N SER A 133 2.66 -4.45 2.12
CA SER A 133 3.85 -4.58 1.27
C SER A 133 4.90 -5.49 1.89
N ARG A 134 5.05 -5.50 3.22
CA ARG A 134 5.98 -6.43 3.91
C ARG A 134 5.58 -7.89 3.78
N GLN A 135 4.30 -8.18 3.56
CA GLN A 135 3.77 -9.54 3.39
C GLN A 135 3.75 -9.96 1.93
N ILE A 136 3.48 -9.01 1.03
CA ILE A 136 3.29 -9.25 -0.40
C ILE A 136 4.61 -9.17 -1.16
N ASN A 137 5.49 -8.24 -0.79
CA ASN A 137 6.72 -7.99 -1.54
C ASN A 137 7.65 -9.19 -1.43
N LYS A 138 8.16 -9.60 -2.59
CA LYS A 138 9.13 -10.68 -2.72
C LYS A 138 10.29 -10.18 -3.57
N PRO A 139 11.54 -10.25 -3.08
CA PRO A 139 12.68 -9.89 -3.90
C PRO A 139 12.76 -10.85 -5.09
N MET A 140 13.18 -10.32 -6.25
CA MET A 140 13.50 -11.18 -7.39
C MET A 140 14.73 -12.05 -7.07
N ARG A 141 14.79 -13.24 -7.67
CA ARG A 141 15.98 -14.11 -7.62
C ARG A 141 16.66 -14.14 -8.97
N SER A 142 17.94 -13.79 -8.99
CA SER A 142 18.73 -13.79 -10.21
C SER A 142 18.90 -15.20 -10.76
N ALA A 143 18.91 -15.32 -12.08
CA ALA A 143 19.31 -16.55 -12.74
C ALA A 143 20.81 -16.79 -12.52
N THR A 144 21.22 -18.05 -12.38
CA THR A 144 22.63 -18.44 -12.20
C THR A 144 23.05 -19.44 -13.28
N MET A 145 24.35 -19.54 -13.49
CA MET A 145 24.95 -20.38 -14.50
C MET A 145 26.19 -21.05 -13.93
N VAL A 146 26.24 -22.38 -14.02
CA VAL A 146 27.34 -23.19 -13.52
C VAL A 146 27.90 -24.00 -14.68
N TYR A 147 29.22 -24.00 -14.83
CA TYR A 147 29.88 -24.88 -15.79
C TYR A 147 30.37 -26.14 -15.08
N SER A 148 29.81 -27.29 -15.43
CA SER A 148 30.22 -28.60 -14.91
C SER A 148 30.27 -29.65 -16.02
N ASP A 149 31.30 -30.49 -15.99
CA ASP A 149 31.48 -31.67 -16.86
C ASP A 149 31.34 -31.39 -18.36
N GLY A 150 31.85 -30.24 -18.83
CA GLY A 150 31.79 -29.86 -20.23
C GLY A 150 30.45 -29.26 -20.67
N SER A 151 29.53 -29.02 -19.73
CA SER A 151 28.19 -28.49 -19.98
C SER A 151 27.88 -27.28 -19.13
N LEU A 152 27.08 -26.38 -19.69
CA LEU A 152 26.62 -25.16 -19.03
C LEU A 152 25.22 -25.40 -18.45
N GLU A 153 25.13 -25.50 -17.14
CA GLU A 153 23.87 -25.66 -16.42
C GLU A 153 23.34 -24.30 -15.99
N THR A 154 22.14 -23.95 -16.46
CA THR A 154 21.46 -22.70 -16.09
C THR A 154 20.35 -22.96 -15.10
N THR A 155 20.34 -22.22 -13.99
CA THR A 155 19.19 -22.16 -13.08
C THR A 155 18.37 -20.91 -13.39
N ALA A 156 17.09 -21.09 -13.71
CA ALA A 156 16.20 -19.99 -14.02
C ALA A 156 15.99 -19.07 -12.80
N GLY A 157 15.99 -17.76 -13.04
CA GLY A 157 15.64 -16.76 -12.03
C GLY A 157 14.14 -16.74 -11.76
N GLU A 158 13.76 -16.24 -10.58
CA GLU A 158 12.36 -16.08 -10.18
C GLU A 158 12.00 -14.59 -10.13
N ALA A 159 10.85 -14.25 -10.71
CA ALA A 159 10.35 -12.87 -10.69
C ALA A 159 9.99 -12.44 -9.26
N GLY A 160 10.38 -11.22 -8.91
CA GLY A 160 9.96 -10.55 -7.69
C GLY A 160 8.54 -10.00 -7.79
N GLN A 161 8.04 -9.54 -6.66
CA GLN A 161 6.74 -8.89 -6.53
C GLN A 161 6.91 -7.63 -5.69
N GLU A 162 6.33 -6.52 -6.12
CA GLU A 162 6.33 -5.26 -5.39
C GLU A 162 4.95 -4.62 -5.43
N LEU A 163 4.40 -4.32 -4.26
CA LEU A 163 3.16 -3.58 -4.11
C LEU A 163 3.40 -2.12 -4.48
N ASP A 164 2.67 -1.64 -5.50
CA ASP A 164 2.62 -0.23 -5.85
C ASP A 164 1.68 0.51 -4.88
N ILE A 165 2.27 1.13 -3.87
CA ILE A 165 1.53 1.82 -2.81
C ILE A 165 0.80 3.04 -3.37
N GLU A 166 1.47 3.88 -4.17
CA GLU A 166 0.85 5.10 -4.70
C GLU A 166 -0.19 4.75 -5.77
N GLY A 167 0.10 3.80 -6.67
CA GLY A 167 -0.86 3.34 -7.67
C GLY A 167 -2.11 2.72 -7.04
N THR A 168 -1.93 1.95 -5.96
CA THR A 168 -3.07 1.41 -5.19
C THR A 168 -3.85 2.53 -4.49
N TRP A 169 -3.17 3.48 -3.85
CA TRP A 169 -3.82 4.62 -3.21
C TRP A 169 -4.66 5.43 -4.21
N LEU A 170 -4.11 5.74 -5.38
CA LEU A 170 -4.81 6.47 -6.42
C LEU A 170 -6.09 5.75 -6.83
N LYS A 171 -6.05 4.41 -6.95
CA LYS A 171 -7.24 3.62 -7.23
C LYS A 171 -8.28 3.72 -6.13
N ILE A 172 -7.87 3.60 -4.86
CA ILE A 172 -8.75 3.76 -3.69
C ILE A 172 -9.39 5.15 -3.62
N ALA A 173 -8.62 6.19 -3.95
CA ALA A 173 -9.07 7.57 -3.91
C ALA A 173 -10.09 7.91 -5.01
N HIS A 174 -10.08 7.22 -6.15
CA HIS A 174 -11.00 7.50 -7.27
C HIS A 174 -12.20 6.55 -7.31
N GLU A 175 -12.08 5.32 -6.78
CA GLU A 175 -13.14 4.31 -6.83
C GLU A 175 -13.98 4.30 -5.54
N HIS A 176 -14.89 5.27 -5.38
CA HIS A 176 -15.81 5.37 -4.23
C HIS A 176 -17.07 4.49 -4.32
N GLU A 177 -17.19 3.67 -5.36
CA GLU A 177 -18.35 2.80 -5.56
C GLU A 177 -18.04 1.32 -5.30
N GLN A 178 -16.75 0.97 -5.33
CA GLN A 178 -16.31 -0.41 -5.12
C GLN A 178 -15.99 -0.62 -3.65
N LYS A 179 -16.67 -1.59 -3.03
CA LYS A 179 -16.37 -2.02 -1.66
C LYS A 179 -14.99 -2.66 -1.53
N GLN A 180 -14.59 -3.37 -2.59
CA GLN A 180 -13.37 -4.15 -2.65
C GLN A 180 -12.52 -3.69 -3.83
N ILE A 181 -11.30 -3.25 -3.54
CA ILE A 181 -10.37 -2.73 -4.56
C ILE A 181 -9.18 -3.66 -4.70
N ALA A 182 -8.88 -4.10 -5.92
CA ALA A 182 -7.72 -4.93 -6.17
C ALA A 182 -6.41 -4.13 -6.03
N LEU A 183 -5.48 -4.65 -5.23
CA LEU A 183 -4.14 -4.09 -5.03
C LEU A 183 -3.35 -4.09 -6.35
N VAL A 184 -2.60 -3.02 -6.59
CA VAL A 184 -1.71 -2.90 -7.75
C VAL A 184 -0.36 -3.49 -7.38
N VAL A 185 -0.02 -4.65 -7.95
CA VAL A 185 1.25 -5.34 -7.68
C VAL A 185 2.02 -5.50 -8.98
N ASN A 186 3.23 -4.94 -8.99
CA ASN A 186 4.15 -5.02 -10.10
C ASN A 186 5.01 -6.27 -9.98
N SER A 187 5.26 -6.93 -11.12
CA SER A 187 6.22 -8.03 -11.20
C SER A 187 7.59 -7.46 -11.56
N ILE A 188 8.59 -7.77 -10.75
CA ILE A 188 9.98 -7.40 -11.00
C ILE A 188 10.63 -8.56 -11.75
N PRO A 189 10.94 -8.44 -13.05
CA PRO A 189 11.54 -9.54 -13.81
C PRO A 189 12.91 -9.90 -13.22
N PRO A 190 13.30 -11.19 -13.25
CA PRO A 190 14.62 -11.59 -12.81
C PRO A 190 15.69 -10.95 -13.70
N GLN A 191 16.75 -10.45 -13.08
CA GLN A 191 17.93 -9.90 -13.74
C GLN A 191 19.15 -10.77 -13.38
N PRO A 192 19.87 -11.33 -14.37
CA PRO A 192 19.56 -11.29 -15.81
C PRO A 192 18.31 -12.09 -16.18
N ASN A 193 17.62 -11.64 -17.23
CA ASN A 193 16.41 -12.32 -17.72
C ASN A 193 16.77 -13.52 -18.62
N ALA A 194 15.78 -14.35 -18.94
CA ALA A 194 15.98 -15.54 -19.78
C ALA A 194 16.55 -15.22 -21.18
N ALA A 195 16.20 -14.07 -21.75
CA ALA A 195 16.72 -13.66 -23.05
C ALA A 195 18.21 -13.32 -22.96
N ASP A 196 18.66 -12.66 -21.90
CA ASP A 196 20.08 -12.35 -21.67
C ASP A 196 20.89 -13.62 -21.42
N MET A 197 20.34 -14.56 -20.65
CA MET A 197 20.97 -15.87 -20.41
C MET A 197 21.12 -16.66 -21.72
N SER A 198 20.15 -16.59 -22.63
CA SER A 198 20.21 -17.31 -23.91
C SER A 198 21.28 -16.79 -24.89
N LYS A 199 21.79 -15.57 -24.67
CA LYS A 199 22.87 -15.00 -25.47
C LYS A 199 24.24 -15.56 -25.07
N ILE A 200 24.35 -16.14 -23.87
CA ILE A 200 25.56 -16.82 -23.42
C ILE A 200 25.58 -18.20 -24.06
N ARG A 201 26.50 -18.41 -25.01
CA ARG A 201 26.60 -19.65 -25.79
C ARG A 201 27.90 -20.39 -25.57
N ASP A 202 28.98 -19.62 -25.43
CA ASP A 202 30.33 -20.13 -25.48
C ASP A 202 31.10 -19.78 -24.21
N ILE A 203 32.04 -20.65 -23.88
CA ILE A 203 33.02 -20.41 -22.82
C ILE A 203 34.23 -19.78 -23.47
N LEU A 204 34.60 -18.58 -23.01
CA LEU A 204 35.77 -17.90 -23.54
C LEU A 204 37.07 -18.47 -22.98
N GLY A 205 37.02 -19.02 -21.77
CA GLY A 205 38.14 -19.64 -21.11
C GLY A 205 37.76 -20.22 -19.76
N ASP A 206 38.46 -21.28 -19.38
CA ASP A 206 38.48 -21.86 -18.04
C ASP A 206 39.95 -21.99 -17.62
N TYR A 207 40.25 -21.65 -16.38
CA TYR A 207 41.59 -21.79 -15.81
C TYR A 207 41.49 -22.20 -14.36
N THR A 208 42.28 -23.22 -13.99
CA THR A 208 42.40 -23.70 -12.63
C THR A 208 43.81 -23.46 -12.13
N THR A 209 43.94 -22.81 -10.97
CA THR A 209 45.22 -22.61 -10.29
C THR A 209 45.16 -23.18 -8.87
N TYR A 210 46.31 -23.60 -8.35
CA TYR A 210 46.45 -24.18 -7.02
C TYR A 210 47.17 -23.19 -6.10
N PHE A 211 46.84 -23.21 -4.81
CA PHE A 211 47.47 -22.36 -3.79
C PHE A 211 47.66 -23.13 -2.49
N ASN A 212 48.49 -22.62 -1.59
CA ASN A 212 48.75 -23.27 -0.29
C ASN A 212 47.57 -23.02 0.67
N SER A 213 46.81 -24.06 1.00
CA SER A 213 45.69 -24.01 1.96
C SER A 213 46.14 -23.60 3.38
N GLN A 214 47.41 -23.85 3.72
CA GLN A 214 47.98 -23.56 5.03
C GLN A 214 48.25 -22.06 5.23
N ASP A 215 48.31 -21.26 4.15
CA ASP A 215 48.30 -19.81 4.23
C ASP A 215 46.85 -19.32 4.43
N LEU A 216 46.39 -19.42 5.69
CA LEU A 216 45.02 -19.11 6.08
C LEU A 216 44.60 -17.67 5.69
N PRO A 217 45.44 -16.63 5.89
CA PRO A 217 45.10 -15.27 5.45
C PRO A 217 44.89 -15.16 3.93
N ARG A 218 45.80 -15.70 3.11
CA ARG A 218 45.64 -15.66 1.65
C ARG A 218 44.45 -16.48 1.18
N THR A 219 44.25 -17.66 1.74
CA THR A 219 43.14 -18.55 1.39
C THR A 219 41.80 -17.88 1.64
N LYS A 220 41.64 -17.19 2.77
CA LYS A 220 40.42 -16.45 3.10
C LYS A 220 40.20 -15.29 2.13
N ASN A 221 41.23 -14.49 1.86
CA ASN A 221 41.13 -13.36 0.93
C ASN A 221 40.77 -13.81 -0.49
N LEU A 222 41.39 -14.90 -0.96
CA LEU A 222 41.10 -15.47 -2.29
C LEU A 222 39.66 -15.99 -2.35
N ARG A 223 39.17 -16.65 -1.30
CA ARG A 223 37.79 -17.12 -1.22
C ARG A 223 36.79 -15.96 -1.25
N LEU A 224 37.04 -14.87 -0.51
CA LEU A 224 36.19 -13.67 -0.55
C LEU A 224 36.14 -13.06 -1.94
N ALA A 225 37.30 -12.93 -2.60
CA ALA A 225 37.37 -12.45 -3.98
C ALA A 225 36.64 -13.38 -4.95
N ALA A 226 36.78 -14.71 -4.80
CA ALA A 226 36.08 -15.67 -5.65
C ALA A 226 34.55 -15.57 -5.50
N ILE A 227 34.06 -15.45 -4.26
CA ILE A 227 32.62 -15.24 -4.00
C ILE A 227 32.12 -13.94 -4.62
N ALA A 228 32.91 -12.87 -4.57
CA ALA A 228 32.53 -11.58 -5.17
C ALA A 228 32.45 -11.64 -6.71
N LEU A 229 33.22 -12.53 -7.33
CA LEU A 229 33.26 -12.70 -8.79
C LEU A 229 32.26 -13.73 -9.32
N ASP A 230 31.80 -14.64 -8.46
CA ASP A 230 30.94 -15.75 -8.86
C ASP A 230 29.62 -15.25 -9.47
N ASN A 231 29.19 -15.91 -10.57
CA ASN A 231 27.96 -15.59 -11.29
C ASN A 231 27.81 -14.12 -11.72
N ARG A 232 28.91 -13.39 -11.91
CA ARG A 232 28.88 -11.99 -12.37
C ARG A 232 28.66 -11.92 -13.88
N LEU A 233 27.55 -11.33 -14.30
CA LEU A 233 27.29 -11.02 -15.70
C LEU A 233 28.00 -9.73 -16.13
N ILE A 234 28.71 -9.81 -17.26
CA ILE A 234 29.35 -8.66 -17.91
C ILE A 234 28.61 -8.42 -19.25
N PRO A 235 27.88 -7.30 -19.40
CA PRO A 235 27.20 -7.00 -20.66
C PRO A 235 28.18 -6.77 -21.82
N PRO A 236 27.73 -6.88 -23.08
CA PRO A 236 28.53 -6.47 -24.23
C PRO A 236 29.03 -5.03 -24.09
N ASP A 237 30.23 -4.77 -24.59
CA ASP A 237 30.87 -3.45 -24.61
C ASP A 237 31.09 -2.80 -23.22
N GLN A 238 30.92 -3.54 -22.14
CA GLN A 238 31.20 -3.07 -20.78
C GLN A 238 32.63 -3.44 -20.35
N VAL A 239 33.23 -2.53 -19.58
CA VAL A 239 34.54 -2.76 -18.97
C VAL A 239 34.36 -3.45 -17.62
N PHE A 240 35.01 -4.60 -17.46
CA PHE A 240 35.11 -5.28 -16.18
C PHE A 240 36.36 -4.80 -15.41
N SER A 241 36.16 -4.32 -14.18
CA SER A 241 37.23 -3.99 -13.24
C SER A 241 37.20 -4.95 -12.05
N PHE A 242 38.26 -5.74 -11.90
CA PHE A 242 38.39 -6.66 -10.77
C PHE A 242 38.35 -5.93 -9.42
N ASN A 243 39.01 -4.78 -9.30
CA ASN A 243 39.05 -4.03 -8.04
C ASN A 243 37.69 -3.42 -7.69
N ASP A 244 36.89 -3.03 -8.69
CA ASP A 244 35.56 -2.46 -8.46
C ASP A 244 34.59 -3.53 -7.95
N VAL A 245 34.71 -4.76 -8.45
CA VAL A 245 33.85 -5.88 -8.06
C VAL A 245 34.25 -6.47 -6.71
N VAL A 246 35.55 -6.64 -6.46
CA VAL A 246 36.08 -7.24 -5.24
C VAL A 246 36.10 -6.25 -4.06
N GLY A 247 36.15 -4.95 -4.35
CA GLY A 247 36.12 -3.87 -3.38
C GLY A 247 37.42 -3.67 -2.61
N GLU A 248 37.40 -2.76 -1.64
CA GLU A 248 38.55 -2.47 -0.79
C GLU A 248 38.88 -3.63 0.16
N ARG A 249 40.18 -3.94 0.28
CA ARG A 249 40.68 -5.07 1.08
C ARG A 249 40.88 -4.66 2.54
N THR A 250 39.79 -4.29 3.20
CA THR A 250 39.78 -3.86 4.60
C THR A 250 39.43 -5.01 5.55
N GLU A 251 39.84 -4.90 6.81
CA GLU A 251 39.42 -5.85 7.86
C GLU A 251 37.90 -5.87 8.04
N ALA A 252 37.23 -4.71 7.87
CA ALA A 252 35.77 -4.58 7.93
C ALA A 252 35.07 -5.40 6.83
N ALA A 253 35.66 -5.49 5.64
CA ALA A 253 35.21 -6.35 4.55
C ALA A 253 35.62 -7.83 4.73
N GLY A 254 36.27 -8.16 5.85
CA GLY A 254 36.66 -9.53 6.21
C GLY A 254 38.02 -9.98 5.69
N TYR A 255 38.75 -9.11 4.98
CA TYR A 255 40.09 -9.40 4.50
C TYR A 255 41.10 -9.41 5.63
N LEU A 256 42.12 -10.26 5.50
CA LEU A 256 43.21 -10.40 6.44
C LEU A 256 44.52 -9.87 5.84
N PRO A 257 45.40 -9.24 6.64
CA PRO A 257 46.74 -8.87 6.19
C PRO A 257 47.52 -10.13 5.80
N ALA A 258 48.10 -10.13 4.59
CA ALA A 258 48.87 -11.25 4.06
C ALA A 258 50.22 -10.74 3.52
N PHE A 259 51.32 -11.41 3.92
CA PHE A 259 52.66 -11.09 3.43
C PHE A 259 52.93 -11.81 2.10
N TYR A 260 53.59 -11.12 1.16
CA TYR A 260 54.02 -11.74 -0.09
C TYR A 260 55.26 -12.60 0.16
N GLN A 261 55.08 -13.89 0.44
CA GLN A 261 56.14 -14.90 0.31
C GLN A 261 55.88 -15.72 -0.94
N GLY A 262 56.84 -15.71 -1.87
CA GLY A 262 56.83 -16.56 -3.06
C GLY A 262 57.21 -17.98 -2.67
N GLY A 263 56.31 -18.93 -2.85
CA GLY A 263 56.55 -20.34 -2.56
C GLY A 263 55.48 -21.24 -3.16
N TRP A 264 55.89 -22.11 -4.07
CA TRP A 264 55.09 -23.20 -4.61
C TRP A 264 54.88 -24.25 -3.50
N GLY A 265 53.67 -24.29 -2.94
CA GLY A 265 53.25 -25.30 -1.96
C GLY A 265 51.82 -25.71 -2.30
N GLY A 266 51.67 -26.89 -2.88
CA GLY A 266 50.38 -27.40 -3.34
C GLY A 266 49.53 -27.87 -2.16
N ASP A 267 48.32 -27.32 -2.08
CA ASP A 267 47.20 -28.00 -1.45
C ASP A 267 45.91 -27.67 -2.23
N MET A 268 44.94 -28.59 -2.21
CA MET A 268 43.88 -28.63 -3.22
C MET A 268 42.70 -27.70 -2.89
N SER A 269 42.43 -26.73 -3.75
CA SER A 269 41.10 -26.13 -3.88
C SER A 269 40.86 -25.73 -5.34
N ARG A 270 39.76 -26.21 -5.93
CA ARG A 270 39.36 -25.94 -7.32
C ARG A 270 38.59 -24.62 -7.35
N PHE A 271 39.09 -23.65 -8.11
CA PHE A 271 38.34 -22.47 -8.51
C PHE A 271 38.21 -22.51 -10.03
N GLN A 272 36.99 -22.62 -10.52
CA GLN A 272 36.67 -22.49 -11.94
C GLN A 272 36.14 -21.08 -12.18
N TYR A 273 36.76 -20.36 -13.10
CA TYR A 273 36.28 -19.06 -13.55
C TYR A 273 35.79 -19.24 -14.98
N THR A 274 34.49 -19.17 -15.20
CA THR A 274 33.92 -19.24 -16.54
C THR A 274 33.65 -17.82 -17.00
N PHE A 275 34.42 -17.33 -17.98
CA PHE A 275 34.12 -16.06 -18.64
C PHE A 275 33.15 -16.34 -19.78
N THR A 276 31.93 -15.83 -19.65
CA THR A 276 30.93 -15.89 -20.71
C THR A 276 30.72 -14.49 -21.25
N SER A 277 31.08 -14.26 -22.51
CA SER A 277 30.71 -13.02 -23.21
C SER A 277 29.40 -13.21 -23.94
N CYS A 278 28.55 -12.19 -23.86
CA CYS A 278 27.42 -12.03 -24.74
C CYS A 278 27.91 -11.52 -26.10
N PRO A 279 27.67 -12.22 -27.23
CA PRO A 279 28.14 -11.79 -28.54
C PRO A 279 27.43 -10.50 -28.98
N PRO A 280 28.10 -9.62 -29.76
CA PRO A 280 27.46 -8.43 -30.31
C PRO A 280 26.34 -8.80 -31.30
N SER A 281 25.27 -8.00 -31.27
CA SER A 281 24.06 -8.13 -32.10
C SER A 281 24.32 -7.93 -33.59
#